data_AF-A0A382ZFM0-F1
#
_entry.id   AF-A0A382ZFM0-F1
#
_cell.length_a   1.000
_cell.length_b   1.000
_cell.length_c   1.000
_cell.angle_alpha   90.00
_cell.angle_beta   90.00
_cell.angle_gamma   90.00
#
_symmetry.space_group_name_H-M   'P 1'
#
loop_
_entity.id
_entity.type
_entity.pdbx_description
1 polymer ?
#
loop_
_entity_poly.entity_id
_entity_poly.type
_entity_poly.pdbx_seq_one_letter_code
_entity_poly.pdbx_strand_id
1 'polypeptide(L)'
;MIARSILFYFLLSFWTIFMGLLCLPFLILPSSYLQHPVRIWIGGIFFFLKYICQISHEIQGQEHIPSHAVLVASKHQSAFETFALFYYLPQAIFIHKKQLFWIPIFGQYLKKINMISIDRKGGASTMRLMLKQTKEKVDLGFS
;
A
#
# COMPACT_ATOMS: atom_id res chain seq x y z
N MET A 1 -3.25 -12.42 24.59
CA MET A 1 -3.62 -12.03 23.20
C MET A 1 -3.95 -10.54 23.11
N ILE A 2 -4.90 -10.03 23.90
CA ILE A 2 -5.36 -8.63 23.87
C ILE A 2 -4.24 -7.60 24.13
N ALA A 3 -3.42 -7.79 25.16
CA ALA A 3 -2.33 -6.84 25.49
C ALA A 3 -1.32 -6.66 24.34
N ARG A 4 -0.96 -7.75 23.65
CA ARG A 4 -0.06 -7.73 22.48
C ARG A 4 -0.70 -6.97 21.33
N SER A 5 -2.00 -7.19 21.09
CA SER A 5 -2.75 -6.46 20.06
C SER A 5 -2.83 -4.96 20.37
N ILE A 6 -3.12 -4.57 21.61
CA ILE A 6 -3.16 -3.16 22.03
C ILE A 6 -1.79 -2.51 21.82
N LEU A 7 -0.72 -3.17 22.29
CA LEU A 7 0.64 -2.68 22.11
C LEU A 7 1.01 -2.54 20.63
N PHE A 8 0.66 -3.52 19.81
CA PHE A 8 0.87 -3.49 18.37
C PHE A 8 0.14 -2.32 17.70
N TYR A 9 -1.15 -2.12 17.97
CA TYR A 9 -1.91 -1.02 17.37
C TYR A 9 -1.44 0.35 17.85
N PHE A 10 -1.01 0.46 19.11
CA PHE A 10 -0.40 1.69 19.64
C PHE A 10 0.89 2.02 18.89
N LEU A 11 1.82 1.06 18.80
CA LEU A 11 3.10 1.27 18.12
C LEU A 11 2.92 1.45 16.60
N LEU A 12 1.99 0.75 15.97
CA LEU A 12 1.62 0.93 14.57
C LEU A 12 1.13 2.36 14.32
N SER A 13 0.24 2.88 15.17
CA SER A 13 -0.31 4.23 15.04
C SER A 13 0.79 5.28 15.23
N PHE A 14 1.61 5.13 16.28
CA PHE A 14 2.75 6.00 16.53
C PHE A 14 3.73 6.00 15.36
N TRP A 15 4.13 4.82 14.88
CA TRP A 15 5.04 4.67 13.75
C TRP A 15 4.50 5.26 12.45
N THR A 16 3.21 5.07 12.17
CA THR A 16 2.56 5.61 10.98
C THR A 16 2.51 7.14 11.02
N ILE A 17 2.18 7.72 12.18
CA ILE A 17 2.19 9.18 12.35
C ILE A 17 3.62 9.71 12.24
N PHE A 18 4.57 9.08 12.92
CA PHE A 18 5.98 9.46 12.90
C PHE A 18 6.55 9.46 11.47
N MET A 19 6.43 8.35 10.75
CA MET A 19 6.87 8.25 9.36
C MET A 19 6.10 9.23 8.46
N GLY A 20 4.80 9.36 8.67
CA GLY A 20 3.96 10.28 7.90
C GLY A 20 4.32 11.75 8.10
N LEU A 21 4.83 12.15 9.26
CA LEU A 21 5.35 13.51 9.51
C LEU A 21 6.78 13.67 8.99
N LEU A 22 7.65 12.68 9.25
CA LEU A 22 9.04 12.67 8.80
C LEU A 22 9.14 12.77 7.27
N CYS A 23 8.24 12.11 6.55
CA CYS A 23 8.25 12.06 5.09
C CYS A 23 7.50 13.22 4.41
N LEU A 24 6.99 14.22 5.16
CA LEU A 24 6.26 15.35 4.55
C LEU A 24 7.04 16.06 3.44
N PRO A 25 8.37 16.27 3.53
CA PRO A 25 9.15 16.87 2.45
C PRO A 25 9.06 16.09 1.12
N PHE A 26 8.85 14.77 1.17
CA PHE A 26 8.73 13.94 -0.04
C PHE A 26 7.44 14.19 -0.82
N LEU A 27 6.45 14.88 -0.24
CA LEU A 27 5.22 15.25 -0.96
C LEU A 27 5.50 16.28 -2.07
N ILE A 28 6.56 17.07 -1.95
CA ILE A 28 6.98 18.05 -2.95
C ILE A 28 7.81 17.38 -4.07
N LEU A 29 8.60 16.36 -3.71
CA LEU A 29 9.43 15.60 -4.66
C LEU A 29 8.60 14.75 -5.65
N PRO A 30 9.17 14.30 -6.77
CA PRO A 30 8.49 13.35 -7.67
C PRO A 30 8.05 12.07 -6.92
N SER A 31 6.92 11.47 -7.34
CA SER A 31 6.32 10.32 -6.64
C SER A 31 7.22 9.08 -6.64
N SER A 32 8.19 8.97 -7.54
CA SER A 32 9.20 7.90 -7.57
C SER A 32 10.02 7.84 -6.28
N TYR A 33 10.27 8.98 -5.64
CA TYR A 33 11.03 9.06 -4.39
C TYR A 33 10.26 8.53 -3.17
N LEU A 34 8.94 8.32 -3.27
CA LEU A 34 8.14 7.78 -2.17
C LEU A 34 8.26 6.26 -2.00
N GLN A 35 8.76 5.54 -3.00
CA GLN A 35 8.85 4.08 -2.93
C GLN A 35 9.69 3.61 -1.73
N HIS A 36 10.84 4.24 -1.52
CA HIS A 36 11.76 3.85 -0.46
C HIS A 36 11.22 4.16 0.96
N PRO A 37 10.74 5.37 1.27
CA PRO A 37 10.10 5.66 2.55
C PRO A 37 8.89 4.77 2.85
N VAL A 38 8.06 4.45 1.86
CA VAL A 38 6.89 3.57 2.05
C VAL A 38 7.36 2.14 2.37
N ARG A 39 8.41 1.64 1.72
CA ARG A 39 9.00 0.34 2.07
C ARG A 39 9.56 0.32 3.48
N ILE A 40 10.23 1.39 3.93
CA ILE A 40 10.69 1.50 5.33
C ILE A 40 9.50 1.46 6.30
N TRP A 41 8.44 2.22 6.01
CA TRP A 41 7.23 2.23 6.82
C TRP A 41 6.62 0.83 6.95
N ILE A 42 6.42 0.12 5.84
CA ILE A 42 5.89 -1.25 5.83
C ILE A 42 6.85 -2.23 6.53
N GLY A 43 8.16 -2.10 6.32
CA GLY A 43 9.17 -2.90 7.02
C GLY A 43 9.07 -2.77 8.54
N GLY A 44 8.78 -1.57 9.04
CA GLY A 44 8.48 -1.36 10.47
C GLY A 44 7.21 -2.07 10.94
N ILE A 45 6.16 -2.14 10.10
CA ILE A 45 4.95 -2.92 10.41
C ILE A 45 5.31 -4.42 10.54
N PHE A 46 6.09 -4.96 9.61
CA PHE A 46 6.55 -6.36 9.67
C PHE A 46 7.44 -6.62 10.89
N PHE A 47 8.29 -5.67 11.26
CA PHE A 47 9.08 -5.74 12.49
C PHE A 47 8.17 -5.85 13.72
N PHE A 48 7.15 -4.99 13.85
CA PHE A 48 6.20 -5.06 14.96
C PHE A 48 5.39 -6.36 14.96
N LEU A 49 4.94 -6.83 13.80
CA LEU A 49 4.26 -8.13 13.69
C LEU A 49 5.15 -9.27 14.21
N LYS A 50 6.43 -9.29 13.81
CA LYS A 50 7.37 -10.32 14.22
C LYS A 50 7.66 -10.29 15.73
N TYR A 51 8.02 -9.13 16.28
CA TYR A 51 8.49 -9.06 17.67
C TYR A 51 7.36 -8.93 18.70
N ILE A 52 6.24 -8.30 18.36
CA ILE A 52 5.12 -8.11 19.28
C ILE A 52 4.09 -9.22 19.08
N CYS A 53 3.72 -9.50 17.84
CA CYS A 53 2.67 -10.48 17.51
C CYS A 53 3.22 -11.89 17.25
N GLN A 54 4.54 -12.09 17.20
CA GLN A 54 5.15 -13.39 16.84
C GLN A 54 4.60 -13.92 15.51
N ILE A 55 4.25 -13.00 14.61
CA ILE A 55 3.77 -13.31 13.26
C ILE A 55 4.90 -12.96 12.31
N SER A 56 5.45 -13.99 11.65
CA SER A 56 6.33 -13.83 10.50
C SER A 56 5.64 -14.34 9.24
N HIS A 57 6.22 -14.01 8.11
CA HIS A 57 5.79 -14.50 6.80
C HIS A 57 7.00 -14.97 6.00
N GLU A 58 6.72 -15.85 5.05
CA GLU A 58 7.69 -16.37 4.10
C GLU A 58 7.20 -16.02 2.69
N ILE A 59 8.13 -15.85 1.77
CA ILE A 59 7.85 -15.60 0.36
C ILE A 59 8.52 -16.68 -0.44
N GLN A 60 7.72 -17.34 -1.26
CA GLN A 60 8.17 -18.38 -2.18
C GLN A 60 7.84 -17.92 -3.60
N GLY A 61 8.70 -18.25 -4.55
CA GLY A 61 8.49 -17.88 -5.96
C GLY A 61 8.74 -16.40 -6.25
N GLN A 62 9.60 -15.72 -5.48
CA GLN A 62 9.92 -14.31 -5.73
C GLN A 62 10.63 -14.13 -7.09
N GLU A 63 11.37 -15.16 -7.52
CA GLU A 63 12.00 -15.29 -8.83
C GLU A 63 11.00 -15.33 -10.00
N HIS A 64 9.73 -15.67 -9.75
CA HIS A 64 8.68 -15.67 -10.77
C HIS A 64 8.06 -14.29 -10.98
N ILE A 65 8.44 -13.27 -10.21
CA ILE A 65 7.94 -11.91 -10.39
C ILE A 65 8.54 -11.36 -11.70
N PRO A 66 7.70 -11.10 -12.72
CA PRO A 66 8.20 -10.63 -14.00
C PRO A 66 8.73 -9.19 -13.90
N SER A 67 9.62 -8.82 -14.80
CA SER A 67 10.15 -7.46 -14.90
C SER A 67 9.21 -6.47 -15.60
N HIS A 68 8.10 -6.95 -16.16
CA HIS A 68 7.07 -6.14 -16.83
C HIS A 68 5.80 -6.04 -15.98
N ALA A 69 4.95 -5.06 -16.30
CA ALA A 69 3.69 -4.83 -15.61
C ALA A 69 2.76 -6.06 -15.67
N VAL A 70 2.18 -6.44 -14.55
CA VAL A 70 1.25 -7.57 -14.47
C VAL A 70 0.04 -7.28 -13.60
N LEU A 71 -1.07 -7.93 -13.91
CA LEU A 71 -2.23 -7.94 -13.03
C LEU A 71 -2.06 -9.01 -11.94
N VAL A 72 -1.99 -8.57 -10.69
CA VAL A 72 -1.84 -9.49 -9.55
C VAL A 72 -3.20 -9.87 -8.97
N ALA A 73 -3.58 -11.13 -9.17
CA ALA A 73 -4.78 -11.71 -8.56
C ALA A 73 -4.44 -12.31 -7.19
N SER A 74 -4.79 -11.60 -6.12
CA SER A 74 -4.55 -12.03 -4.74
C SER A 74 -5.85 -12.21 -3.95
N LYS A 75 -5.92 -13.28 -3.14
CA LYS A 75 -7.02 -13.47 -2.18
C LYS A 75 -6.91 -12.38 -1.11
N HIS A 76 -7.97 -11.59 -0.94
CA HIS A 76 -7.99 -10.51 0.05
C HIS A 76 -8.61 -10.98 1.37
N GLN A 77 -7.78 -11.54 2.26
CA GLN A 77 -8.21 -12.04 3.57
C GLN A 77 -7.91 -11.04 4.69
N SER A 78 -6.89 -10.20 4.54
CA SER A 78 -6.57 -9.16 5.51
C SER A 78 -5.87 -7.93 4.90
N ALA A 79 -5.45 -7.00 5.76
CA ALA A 79 -4.62 -5.87 5.36
C ALA A 79 -3.16 -6.26 5.09
N PHE A 80 -2.72 -7.42 5.59
CA PHE A 80 -1.35 -7.90 5.43
C PHE A 80 -0.95 -8.00 3.95
N GLU A 81 -1.83 -8.53 3.11
CA GLU A 81 -1.60 -8.73 1.68
C GLU A 81 -1.34 -7.39 0.98
N THR A 82 -2.05 -6.33 1.35
CA THR A 82 -1.80 -4.98 0.81
C THR A 82 -0.37 -4.52 1.12
N PHE A 83 0.09 -4.74 2.35
CA PHE A 83 1.44 -4.36 2.76
C PHE A 83 2.50 -5.23 2.09
N ALA A 84 2.32 -6.55 2.08
CA ALA A 84 3.25 -7.49 1.46
C ALA A 84 3.39 -7.23 -0.03
N LEU A 85 2.28 -7.19 -0.77
CA LEU A 85 2.31 -6.95 -2.20
C LEU A 85 2.95 -5.60 -2.55
N PHE A 86 2.64 -4.53 -1.81
CA PHE A 86 3.29 -3.23 -2.04
C PHE A 86 4.80 -3.26 -1.71
N TYR A 87 5.21 -4.01 -0.70
CA TYR A 87 6.61 -4.10 -0.27
C TYR A 87 7.47 -4.88 -1.27
N TYR A 88 6.97 -6.01 -1.76
CA TYR A 88 7.75 -6.97 -2.56
C TYR A 88 7.61 -6.76 -4.07
N LEU A 89 6.48 -6.24 -4.55
CA LEU A 89 6.29 -6.01 -5.99
C LEU A 89 6.89 -4.67 -6.43
N PRO A 90 7.56 -4.64 -7.59
CA PRO A 90 7.97 -3.39 -8.20
C PRO A 90 6.75 -2.61 -8.70
N GLN A 91 6.73 -1.30 -8.48
CA GLN A 91 5.73 -0.38 -9.05
C GLN A 91 4.26 -0.81 -8.78
N ALA A 92 4.00 -1.39 -7.60
CA ALA A 92 2.67 -1.86 -7.23
C ALA A 92 1.67 -0.71 -7.07
N ILE A 93 0.50 -0.84 -7.68
CA ILE A 93 -0.64 0.03 -7.46
C ILE A 93 -1.86 -0.76 -7.00
N PHE A 94 -2.73 -0.11 -6.22
CA PHE A 94 -3.93 -0.73 -5.71
C PHE A 94 -5.16 0.06 -6.13
N ILE A 95 -6.25 -0.66 -6.37
CA ILE A 95 -7.57 -0.06 -6.50
C ILE A 95 -8.14 0.11 -5.09
N HIS A 96 -8.33 1.35 -4.65
CA HIS A 96 -8.78 1.63 -3.30
C HIS A 96 -10.04 2.51 -3.27
N LYS A 97 -10.71 2.54 -2.11
CA LYS A 97 -11.91 3.37 -1.91
C LYS A 97 -11.52 4.85 -1.85
N LYS A 98 -12.29 5.73 -2.51
CA LYS A 98 -12.03 7.19 -2.53
C LYS A 98 -12.00 7.81 -1.13
N GLN A 99 -12.65 7.19 -0.15
CA GLN A 99 -12.70 7.65 1.22
C GLN A 99 -11.33 7.66 1.93
N LEU A 100 -10.34 6.90 1.44
CA LEU A 100 -9.00 6.88 2.01
C LEU A 100 -8.25 8.21 1.87
N PHE A 101 -8.61 9.02 0.87
CA PHE A 101 -8.00 10.34 0.66
C PHE A 101 -8.30 11.35 1.76
N TRP A 102 -9.28 11.09 2.61
CA TRP A 102 -9.67 11.97 3.72
C TRP A 102 -8.94 11.65 5.01
N ILE A 103 -8.19 10.55 5.07
CA ILE A 103 -7.39 10.21 6.26
C ILE A 103 -6.26 11.24 6.36
N PRO A 104 -6.14 11.98 7.47
CA PRO A 104 -5.06 12.94 7.66
C PRO A 104 -3.69 12.27 7.49
N ILE A 105 -2.73 13.01 6.91
CA ILE A 105 -1.37 12.53 6.60
C ILE A 105 -1.37 11.43 5.53
N PHE A 106 -1.91 10.25 5.82
CA PHE A 106 -1.95 9.08 4.93
C PHE A 106 -2.60 9.37 3.57
N GLY A 107 -3.73 10.08 3.57
CA GLY A 107 -4.45 10.44 2.35
C GLY A 107 -3.64 11.33 1.40
N GLN A 108 -2.70 12.12 1.90
CA GLN A 108 -1.82 12.96 1.07
C GLN A 108 -0.81 12.10 0.29
N TYR A 109 -0.23 11.09 0.95
CA TYR A 109 0.66 10.13 0.29
C TYR A 109 -0.07 9.29 -0.75
N LEU A 110 -1.30 8.86 -0.47
CA LEU A 110 -2.11 8.13 -1.45
C LEU A 110 -2.41 8.96 -2.70
N LYS A 111 -2.75 10.24 -2.54
CA LYS A 111 -2.92 11.16 -3.68
C LYS A 111 -1.62 11.29 -4.49
N LYS A 112 -0.48 11.36 -3.81
CA LYS A 112 0.84 11.52 -4.45
C LYS A 112 1.28 10.29 -5.23
N ILE A 113 1.02 9.09 -4.71
CA ILE A 113 1.35 7.81 -5.39
C ILE A 113 0.44 7.57 -6.61
N ASN A 114 -0.62 8.38 -6.78
CA ASN A 114 -1.51 8.38 -7.94
C ASN A 114 -2.08 6.98 -8.25
N MET A 115 -2.54 6.30 -7.20
CA MET A 115 -3.24 5.03 -7.27
C MET A 115 -4.65 5.19 -7.84
N ILE A 116 -5.26 4.07 -8.24
CA ILE A 116 -6.62 4.06 -8.79
C ILE A 116 -7.61 4.10 -7.63
N SER A 117 -8.49 5.11 -7.63
CA SER A 117 -9.51 5.26 -6.59
C SER A 117 -10.90 5.11 -7.17
N ILE A 118 -11.77 4.37 -6.48
CA ILE A 118 -13.13 4.10 -6.94
C ILE A 118 -14.18 4.57 -5.95
N ASP A 119 -15.29 5.08 -6.49
CA ASP A 119 -16.53 5.25 -5.75
C ASP A 119 -17.40 4.00 -5.91
N ARG A 120 -17.48 3.20 -4.84
CA ARG A 120 -18.23 1.94 -4.82
C ARG A 120 -19.75 2.14 -5.05
N LYS A 121 -20.27 3.36 -4.90
CA LYS A 121 -21.68 3.66 -5.17
C LYS A 121 -22.00 3.94 -6.65
N GLY A 122 -21.00 4.17 -7.49
CA GLY A 122 -21.21 4.58 -8.89
C GLY A 122 -21.54 3.45 -9.87
N GLY A 123 -21.58 2.19 -9.42
CA GLY A 123 -22.00 1.06 -10.25
C GLY A 123 -21.15 0.87 -11.52
N ALA A 124 -21.82 0.67 -12.66
CA ALA A 124 -21.15 0.33 -13.93
C ALA A 124 -20.24 1.45 -14.48
N SER A 125 -20.53 2.72 -14.22
CA SER A 125 -19.67 3.83 -14.69
C SER A 125 -18.33 3.83 -13.97
N THR A 126 -18.32 3.57 -12.65
CA THR A 126 -17.09 3.41 -11.86
C THR A 126 -16.24 2.26 -12.41
N MET A 127 -16.86 1.13 -12.75
CA MET A 127 -16.13 -0.02 -13.29
C MET A 127 -15.45 0.28 -14.62
N ARG A 128 -16.14 0.97 -15.54
CA ARG A 128 -15.54 1.40 -16.82
C ARG A 128 -14.38 2.37 -16.61
N LEU A 129 -14.51 3.32 -15.69
CA LEU A 129 -13.45 4.26 -15.37
C LEU A 129 -12.23 3.54 -14.77
N MET A 130 -12.46 2.61 -13.84
CA MET A 130 -11.41 1.82 -13.22
C MET A 130 -10.65 0.99 -14.25
N LEU A 131 -11.35 0.32 -15.18
CA LEU A 131 -10.70 -0.45 -16.26
C LEU A 131 -9.86 0.45 -17.17
N LYS A 132 -10.37 1.64 -17.53
CA LYS A 132 -9.62 2.62 -18.32
C LYS A 132 -8.34 3.05 -17.61
N GLN A 133 -8.44 3.44 -16.35
CA GLN A 133 -7.28 3.86 -15.55
C GLN A 133 -6.29 2.71 -15.33
N THR A 134 -6.78 1.48 -15.15
CA THR A 134 -5.93 0.30 -15.02
C THR A 134 -5.10 0.09 -16.27
N LYS A 135 -5.73 0.18 -17.46
CA LYS A 135 -5.00 0.08 -18.73
C LYS A 135 -3.91 1.14 -18.86
N GLU A 136 -4.24 2.41 -18.59
CA GLU A 136 -3.27 3.51 -18.63
C GLU A 136 -2.08 3.27 -17.68
N LYS A 137 -2.31 2.68 -16.51
CA LYS A 137 -1.25 2.38 -15.54
C LYS A 137 -0.37 1.21 -15.96
N VAL A 138 -0.96 0.17 -16.52
CA VAL A 138 -0.21 -0.96 -17.09
C VAL A 138 0.67 -0.50 -18.24
N ASP A 139 0.16 0.38 -19.12
CA ASP A 139 0.95 0.97 -20.22
C ASP A 139 2.15 1.79 -19.71
N LEU A 140 2.05 2.35 -18.50
CA LEU A 140 3.13 3.08 -17.82
C LEU A 140 4.08 2.16 -17.01
N GLY A 141 3.86 0.85 -16.99
CA GLY A 141 4.71 -0.13 -16.30
C GLY A 141 4.31 -0.45 -14.86
N PHE A 142 3.16 0.04 -14.38
CA PHE A 142 2.66 -0.28 -13.04
C PHE A 142 1.92 -1.61 -13.01
N SER A 143 2.13 -2.38 -11.94
CA SER A 143 1.46 -3.67 -11.68
C SER A 143 0.35 -3.53 -10.64
#